data_AF-A0A327NN09-F1
#
_entry.id   AF-A0A327NN09-F1
#
_cell.length_a   1.000
_cell.length_b   1.000
_cell.length_c   1.000
_cell.angle_alpha   90.00
_cell.angle_beta   90.00
_cell.angle_gamma   90.00
#
_symmetry.space_group_name_H-M   'P 1'
#
loop_
_entity.id
_entity.type
_entity.pdbx_description
1 polymer ?
#
loop_
_entity_poly.entity_id
_entity_poly.type
_entity_poly.pdbx_seq_one_letter_code
_entity_poly.pdbx_strand_id
1 'polypeptide(L)'
;MGRLLFAVIMLCVTGCFQPIVYLNNKTHYPVDVFYDNQRPDRPFAPIQDLEVKGEVPLTQRQSGNQRMLSRGNDMQQKELMLARLTMQAKKLGADALVAVKYTYYTSTTDNGYVMTGVAVKYKKEMETTAN
;
A
#
# COMPACT_ATOMS: atom_id res chain seq x y z
N MET A 1 -2.66 59.13 4.90
CA MET A 1 -1.62 58.33 4.21
C MET A 1 -1.20 57.08 4.99
N GLY A 2 -0.89 57.13 6.29
CA GLY A 2 -0.41 55.96 7.06
C GLY A 2 -1.37 54.75 7.19
N ARG A 3 -2.69 54.99 7.21
CA ARG A 3 -3.70 53.91 7.28
C ARG A 3 -3.78 53.05 6.02
N LEU A 4 -3.46 53.62 4.87
CA LEU A 4 -3.50 52.93 3.57
C LEU A 4 -2.24 52.09 3.35
N LEU A 5 -1.10 52.56 3.86
CA LEU A 5 0.17 51.81 3.87
C LEU A 5 0.08 50.55 4.76
N PHE A 6 -0.56 50.66 5.92
CA PHE A 6 -0.76 49.53 6.83
C PHE A 6 -1.66 48.43 6.23
N ALA A 7 -2.68 48.81 5.46
CA ALA A 7 -3.58 47.87 4.81
C ALA A 7 -2.87 47.07 3.70
N VAL A 8 -1.99 47.71 2.93
CA VAL A 8 -1.20 47.05 1.89
C VAL A 8 -0.20 46.05 2.49
N ILE A 9 0.44 46.41 3.61
CA ILE A 9 1.38 45.50 4.29
C ILE A 9 0.67 44.27 4.84
N MET A 10 -0.52 44.42 5.42
CA MET A 10 -1.33 43.29 5.93
C MET A 10 -1.75 42.30 4.83
N LEU A 11 -2.04 42.78 3.63
CA LEU A 11 -2.40 41.94 2.47
C LEU A 11 -1.21 41.11 1.94
N CYS A 12 0.02 41.59 2.10
CA CYS A 12 1.21 40.87 1.66
C CYS A 12 1.57 39.67 2.57
N VAL A 13 1.21 39.70 3.86
CA VAL A 13 1.58 38.63 4.81
C VAL A 13 0.63 37.42 4.73
N THR A 14 -0.60 37.60 4.27
CA THR A 14 -1.59 36.50 4.15
C THR A 14 -1.47 35.71 2.85
N GLY A 15 -0.74 36.22 1.85
CA GLY A 15 -0.56 35.57 0.54
C GLY A 15 0.41 34.38 0.49
N CYS A 16 1.14 34.11 1.58
CA CYS A 16 2.14 33.02 1.64
C CYS A 16 1.64 31.73 2.34
N PHE A 17 0.38 31.66 2.76
CA PHE A 17 -0.21 30.41 3.25
C PHE A 17 -0.91 29.69 2.10
N GLN A 18 -0.13 28.94 1.32
CA GLN A 18 -0.70 27.91 0.47
C GLN A 18 -1.24 26.80 1.39
N PRO A 19 -2.55 26.48 1.37
CA PRO A 19 -3.05 25.34 2.12
C PRO A 19 -2.30 24.09 1.64
N ILE A 20 -1.68 23.39 2.58
CA ILE A 20 -1.05 22.10 2.34
C ILE A 20 -2.12 21.20 1.71
N VAL A 21 -1.98 20.97 0.41
CA VAL A 21 -2.84 20.04 -0.32
C VAL A 21 -2.49 18.67 0.22
N TYR A 22 -3.35 18.13 1.08
CA TYR A 22 -3.31 16.73 1.46
C TYR A 22 -3.63 15.94 0.18
N LEU A 23 -2.59 15.56 -0.55
CA LEU A 23 -2.68 14.59 -1.64
C LEU A 23 -3.20 13.29 -1.03
N ASN A 24 -4.52 13.16 -1.01
CA ASN A 24 -5.22 11.91 -0.77
C ASN A 24 -5.00 11.02 -1.99
N ASN A 25 -3.76 10.58 -2.19
CA ASN A 25 -3.38 9.65 -3.22
C ASN A 25 -3.86 8.28 -2.75
N LYS A 26 -5.14 7.98 -2.99
CA LYS A 26 -5.60 6.59 -2.97
C LYS A 26 -4.79 5.87 -4.04
N THR A 27 -3.85 5.04 -3.61
CA THR A 27 -3.05 4.21 -4.52
C THR A 27 -4.02 3.30 -5.28
N HIS A 28 -4.13 3.52 -6.58
CA HIS A 28 -5.03 2.74 -7.43
C HIS A 28 -4.26 1.55 -7.98
N TYR A 29 -4.56 0.37 -7.45
CA TYR A 29 -4.00 -0.89 -7.95
C TYR A 29 -4.79 -1.38 -9.17
N PRO A 30 -4.16 -2.18 -10.05
CA PRO A 30 -4.82 -2.72 -11.25
C PRO A 30 -5.89 -3.79 -10.96
N VAL A 31 -5.97 -4.26 -9.72
CA VAL A 31 -6.96 -5.20 -9.19
C VAL A 31 -7.39 -4.71 -7.80
N ASP A 32 -8.59 -5.09 -7.38
CA ASP A 32 -9.04 -4.79 -6.01
C ASP A 32 -8.17 -5.51 -4.99
N VAL A 33 -7.87 -4.87 -3.87
CA VAL A 33 -7.02 -5.43 -2.81
C VAL A 33 -7.81 -5.55 -1.52
N PHE A 34 -7.88 -6.76 -0.99
CA PHE A 34 -8.48 -7.06 0.31
C PHE A 34 -7.43 -7.69 1.22
N TYR A 35 -7.12 -6.99 2.32
CA TYR A 35 -6.26 -7.51 3.37
C TYR A 35 -6.92 -8.71 4.08
N ASP A 36 -6.14 -9.47 4.86
CA ASP A 36 -6.60 -10.67 5.58
C ASP A 36 -7.84 -10.44 6.48
N ASN A 37 -8.02 -9.22 6.99
CA ASN A 37 -9.17 -8.81 7.78
C ASN A 37 -10.34 -8.22 6.96
N GLN A 38 -10.22 -8.18 5.64
CA GLN A 38 -11.22 -7.63 4.72
C GLN A 38 -11.79 -8.73 3.84
N ARG A 39 -13.06 -8.61 3.51
CA ARG A 39 -13.74 -9.55 2.62
C ARG A 39 -14.40 -8.81 1.47
N PRO A 40 -14.30 -9.33 0.23
CA PRO A 40 -15.10 -8.83 -0.87
C PRO A 40 -16.58 -9.13 -0.63
N ASP A 41 -17.44 -8.17 -0.95
CA ASP A 41 -18.90 -8.36 -0.90
C ASP A 41 -19.38 -9.35 -1.97
N ARG A 42 -18.66 -9.41 -3.09
CA ARG A 42 -19.02 -10.24 -4.25
C ARG A 42 -18.48 -11.65 -4.11
N PRO A 43 -19.25 -12.69 -4.48
CA PRO A 43 -18.74 -14.04 -4.52
C PRO A 43 -17.62 -14.17 -5.56
N PHE A 44 -16.58 -14.91 -5.20
CA PHE A 44 -15.39 -15.07 -6.03
C PHE A 44 -14.96 -16.54 -6.15
N ALA A 45 -14.08 -16.81 -7.10
CA ALA A 45 -13.42 -18.09 -7.29
C ALA A 45 -11.90 -17.89 -7.22
N PRO A 46 -11.17 -18.66 -6.41
CA PRO A 46 -9.72 -18.58 -6.36
C PRO A 46 -9.10 -19.05 -7.68
N ILE A 47 -8.08 -18.32 -8.14
CA ILE A 47 -7.28 -18.66 -9.31
C ILE A 47 -5.97 -19.29 -8.84
N GLN A 48 -5.19 -18.53 -8.06
CA GLN A 48 -3.83 -18.93 -7.68
C GLN A 48 -3.34 -18.16 -6.44
N ASP A 49 -2.55 -18.84 -5.60
CA ASP A 49 -1.80 -18.21 -4.51
C ASP A 49 -0.54 -17.53 -5.05
N LEU A 50 -0.35 -16.28 -4.67
CA LEU A 50 0.78 -15.45 -5.08
C LEU A 50 1.66 -15.08 -3.90
N GLU A 51 2.96 -15.01 -4.16
CA GLU A 51 3.96 -14.67 -3.16
C GLU A 51 5.06 -13.79 -3.76
N VAL A 52 5.43 -12.74 -3.03
CA VAL A 52 6.60 -11.90 -3.30
C VAL A 52 7.48 -11.92 -2.06
N LYS A 53 8.72 -12.37 -2.22
CA LYS A 53 9.74 -12.38 -1.17
C LYS A 53 10.85 -11.40 -1.50
N GLY A 54 11.53 -10.90 -0.49
CA GLY A 54 12.81 -10.24 -0.66
C GLY A 54 13.59 -10.16 0.64
N GLU A 55 14.88 -9.95 0.50
CA GLU A 55 15.83 -9.92 1.60
C GLU A 55 16.70 -8.68 1.44
N VAL A 56 16.96 -8.01 2.56
CA VAL A 56 17.84 -6.85 2.63
C VAL A 56 18.87 -7.11 3.73
N PRO A 57 20.18 -6.98 3.42
CA PRO A 57 21.22 -7.20 4.41
C PRO A 57 21.13 -6.20 5.56
N LEU A 58 21.46 -6.66 6.76
CA LEU A 58 21.49 -5.81 7.94
C LEU A 58 22.52 -4.70 7.78
N THR A 59 22.08 -3.44 7.84
CA THR A 59 23.01 -2.31 7.83
C THR A 59 23.63 -2.12 9.22
N GLN A 60 24.88 -1.65 9.28
CA GLN A 60 25.65 -1.48 10.53
C GLN A 60 24.96 -0.55 11.56
N ARG A 61 24.02 0.30 11.13
CA ARG A 61 23.19 1.15 12.01
C ARG A 61 21.99 0.42 12.64
N GLN A 62 21.61 -0.75 12.13
CA GLN A 62 20.49 -1.55 12.64
C GLN A 62 20.90 -2.53 13.74
N SER A 63 22.20 -2.81 13.87
CA SER A 63 22.79 -3.63 14.93
C SER A 63 23.66 -2.76 15.84
N GLY A 64 23.17 -2.42 17.03
CA GLY A 64 23.99 -1.80 18.08
C GLY A 64 24.07 -2.74 19.27
N ASN A 65 25.29 -3.13 19.66
CA ASN A 65 25.54 -3.94 20.87
C ASN A 65 24.74 -5.27 20.88
N GLN A 66 24.79 -6.03 19.77
CA GLN A 66 24.03 -7.28 19.52
C GLN A 66 22.50 -7.17 19.66
N ARG A 67 21.97 -5.95 19.80
CA ARG A 67 20.53 -5.66 19.86
C ARG A 67 20.09 -4.96 18.59
N MET A 68 18.95 -5.43 18.08
CA MET A 68 18.32 -4.87 16.88
C MET A 68 17.61 -3.57 17.26
N LEU A 69 18.16 -2.43 16.84
CA LEU A 69 17.73 -1.10 17.28
C LEU A 69 16.55 -0.53 16.47
N SER A 70 16.40 -0.96 15.21
CA SER A 70 15.30 -0.52 14.34
C SER A 70 14.72 -1.71 13.59
N ARG A 71 13.53 -2.13 14.01
CA ARG A 71 12.72 -3.15 13.34
C ARG A 71 11.64 -2.44 12.54
N GLY A 72 11.86 -2.25 11.24
CA GLY A 72 10.88 -1.59 10.41
C GLY A 72 11.32 -1.53 8.96
N ASN A 73 10.50 -2.12 8.09
CA ASN A 73 10.59 -1.83 6.67
C ASN A 73 9.88 -0.50 6.38
N ASP A 74 10.47 0.28 5.48
CA ASP A 74 9.89 1.50 4.96
C ASP A 74 8.51 1.19 4.34
N MET A 75 7.52 2.06 4.57
CA MET A 75 6.20 1.96 3.94
C MET A 75 6.31 1.83 2.42
N GLN A 76 7.32 2.47 1.82
CA GLN A 76 7.60 2.39 0.39
C GLN A 76 7.90 0.97 -0.09
N GLN A 77 8.61 0.15 0.71
CA GLN A 77 8.93 -1.22 0.33
C GLN A 77 7.68 -2.09 0.34
N LYS A 78 6.79 -1.92 1.33
CA LYS A 78 5.50 -2.62 1.40
C LYS A 78 4.64 -2.28 0.21
N GLU A 79 4.57 -0.99 -0.14
CA GLU A 79 3.83 -0.50 -1.30
C GLU A 79 4.35 -1.11 -2.60
N LEU A 80 5.67 -1.17 -2.77
CA LEU A 80 6.29 -1.77 -3.94
C LEU A 80 6.01 -3.27 -4.06
N MET A 81 6.02 -4.00 -2.94
CA MET A 81 5.65 -5.42 -2.93
C MET A 81 4.20 -5.63 -3.32
N LEU A 82 3.30 -4.82 -2.77
CA LEU A 82 1.87 -4.90 -3.08
C LEU A 82 1.59 -4.56 -4.54
N ALA A 83 2.25 -3.54 -5.07
CA ALA A 83 2.19 -3.19 -6.49
C ALA A 83 2.67 -4.36 -7.38
N ARG A 84 3.75 -5.05 -7.02
CA ARG A 84 4.23 -6.22 -7.76
C ARG A 84 3.22 -7.38 -7.71
N LEU A 85 2.66 -7.65 -6.54
CA LEU A 85 1.71 -8.72 -6.32
C LEU A 85 0.40 -8.49 -7.10
N THR A 86 -0.11 -7.25 -7.08
CA THR A 86 -1.30 -6.85 -7.85
C THR A 86 -1.08 -6.89 -9.36
N MET A 87 0.12 -6.53 -9.83
CA MET A 87 0.50 -6.69 -11.23
C MET A 87 0.57 -8.16 -11.66
N GLN A 88 1.06 -9.06 -10.79
CA GLN A 88 1.04 -10.50 -11.05
C GLN A 88 -0.40 -11.04 -11.13
N ALA A 89 -1.26 -10.67 -10.18
CA ALA A 89 -2.67 -11.03 -10.19
C ALA A 89 -3.37 -10.55 -11.48
N LYS A 90 -3.10 -9.31 -11.91
CA LYS A 90 -3.66 -8.77 -13.14
C LYS A 90 -3.26 -9.57 -14.37
N LYS A 91 -1.98 -9.99 -14.45
CA LYS A 91 -1.47 -10.82 -15.55
C LYS A 91 -2.15 -12.19 -15.63
N LEU A 92 -2.62 -12.71 -14.50
CA LEU A 92 -3.40 -13.96 -14.43
C LEU A 92 -4.89 -13.76 -14.78
N GLY A 93 -5.32 -12.52 -15.08
CA GLY A 93 -6.72 -12.21 -15.35
C GLY A 93 -7.59 -12.24 -14.10
N ALA A 94 -7.00 -12.05 -12.92
CA ALA A 94 -7.72 -11.83 -11.68
C ALA A 94 -8.38 -10.45 -11.66
N ASP A 95 -9.53 -10.39 -11.00
CA ASP A 95 -10.25 -9.12 -10.76
C ASP A 95 -9.88 -8.55 -9.39
N ALA A 96 -9.53 -9.41 -8.44
CA ALA A 96 -9.16 -9.03 -7.09
C ALA A 96 -8.02 -9.90 -6.53
N LEU A 97 -7.36 -9.37 -5.51
CA LEU A 97 -6.37 -10.03 -4.68
C LEU A 97 -6.88 -10.01 -3.23
N VAL A 98 -7.10 -11.19 -2.65
CA VAL A 98 -7.68 -11.35 -1.31
C VAL A 98 -6.70 -12.00 -0.34
N ALA A 99 -7.02 -11.94 0.95
CA ALA A 99 -6.19 -12.51 2.02
C ALA A 99 -4.74 -11.99 1.98
N VAL A 100 -4.58 -10.71 1.63
CA VAL A 100 -3.25 -10.11 1.53
C VAL A 100 -2.64 -10.00 2.93
N LYS A 101 -1.47 -10.62 3.08
CA LYS A 101 -0.73 -10.67 4.34
C LYS A 101 0.72 -10.32 4.13
N TYR A 102 1.23 -9.50 5.04
CA TYR A 102 2.63 -9.15 5.12
C TYR A 102 3.26 -9.84 6.33
N THR A 103 4.35 -10.58 6.08
CA THR A 103 5.14 -11.25 7.10
C THR A 103 6.57 -10.75 7.04
N TYR A 104 7.12 -10.35 8.18
CA TYR A 104 8.49 -9.92 8.33
C TYR A 104 9.24 -10.93 9.17
N TYR A 105 10.42 -11.35 8.71
CA TYR A 105 11.31 -12.24 9.44
C TYR A 105 12.71 -11.65 9.49
N THR A 106 13.43 -11.96 10.55
CA THR A 106 14.79 -11.47 10.78
C THR A 106 15.71 -12.66 10.95
N SER A 107 16.78 -12.72 10.16
CA SER A 107 17.89 -13.65 10.32
C SER A 107 19.05 -12.96 11.06
N THR A 108 20.11 -13.71 11.35
CA THR A 108 21.36 -13.20 11.93
C THR A 108 22.09 -12.22 11.01
N THR A 109 21.88 -12.35 9.70
CA THR A 109 22.58 -11.59 8.66
C THR A 109 21.67 -10.63 7.89
N ASP A 110 20.38 -10.96 7.79
CA ASP A 110 19.46 -10.32 6.84
C ASP A 110 18.08 -10.09 7.44
N ASN A 111 17.40 -9.07 6.94
CA ASN A 111 15.98 -8.86 7.16
C ASN A 111 15.22 -9.34 5.93
N GLY A 112 14.34 -10.32 6.13
CA GLY A 112 13.51 -10.88 5.10
C GLY A 112 12.06 -10.44 5.22
N TYR A 113 11.39 -10.41 4.08
CA TYR A 113 9.99 -10.04 3.99
C TYR A 113 9.29 -10.90 2.96
N VAL A 114 8.05 -11.26 3.29
CA VAL A 114 7.15 -12.01 2.44
C VAL A 114 5.81 -11.30 2.39
N MET A 115 5.29 -11.09 1.19
CA MET A 115 3.91 -10.69 0.97
C MET A 115 3.19 -11.79 0.20
N THR A 116 2.10 -12.29 0.78
CA THR A 116 1.25 -13.32 0.18
C THR A 116 -0.14 -12.78 -0.11
N GLY A 117 -0.82 -13.37 -1.08
CA GLY A 117 -2.24 -13.13 -1.35
C GLY A 117 -2.80 -14.13 -2.35
N VAL A 118 -4.12 -14.21 -2.44
CA VAL A 118 -4.82 -15.12 -3.36
C VAL A 118 -5.43 -14.31 -4.48
N ALA A 119 -5.03 -14.61 -5.72
CA ALA A 119 -5.62 -14.02 -6.91
C ALA A 119 -6.99 -14.67 -7.16
N VAL A 120 -8.04 -13.86 -7.32
CA VAL A 120 -9.41 -14.34 -7.46
C VAL A 120 -10.14 -13.67 -8.63
N LYS A 121 -11.15 -14.37 -9.15
CA LYS A 121 -12.07 -13.85 -10.16
C LYS A 121 -13.46 -13.67 -9.57
N TYR A 122 -14.14 -12.57 -9.86
CA TYR A 122 -15.53 -12.43 -9.41
C TYR A 122 -16.45 -13.36 -10.20
N LYS A 123 -17.42 -13.98 -9.52
CA LYS A 123 -18.47 -14.72 -10.21
C LYS A 123 -19.44 -13.71 -10.81
N LYS A 124 -19.87 -13.94 -12.06
CA LYS A 124 -20.95 -13.16 -12.66
C LYS A 124 -22.23 -13.42 -11.87
N GLU A 125 -22.90 -12.36 -11.45
CA GLU A 125 -24.28 -12.46 -10.98
C GLU A 125 -25.09 -13.01 -12.15
N MET A 126 -25.64 -14.22 -12.00
CA MET A 126 -26.61 -14.71 -12.97
C MET A 126 -27.87 -13.87 -12.76
N GLU A 127 -28.17 -12.97 -13.69
CA GLU A 127 -29.47 -12.35 -13.79
C GLU A 127 -30.50 -13.48 -13.86
N THR A 128 -31.23 -13.71 -12.76
CA THR A 128 -32.44 -14.52 -12.78
C THR A 128 -33.43 -13.79 -13.66
N THR A 129 -33.46 -14.16 -14.93
CA THR A 129 -34.57 -13.84 -15.83
C THR A 129 -35.78 -14.55 -15.24
N ALA A 130 -36.61 -13.78 -14.54
CA ALA A 130 -37.95 -14.21 -14.16
C ALA A 130 -38.75 -14.41 -15.44
N ASN A 131 -39.13 -15.66 -15.71
CA ASN A 131 -40.10 -16.03 -16.74
C ASN A 131 -41.50 -15.52 -16.39
#